data_AF-A0A534BCH2-F1
#
_entry.id   AF-A0A534BCH2-F1
#
_cell.length_a   1.000
_cell.length_b   1.000
_cell.length_c   1.000
_cell.angle_alpha   90.00
_cell.angle_beta   90.00
_cell.angle_gamma   90.00
#
_symmetry.space_group_name_H-M   'P 1'
#
loop_
_entity.id
_entity.type
_entity.pdbx_description
1 polymer ?
#
loop_
_entity_poly.entity_id
_entity_poly.type
_entity_poly.pdbx_seq_one_letter_code
_entity_poly.pdbx_strand_id
1 'polypeptide(L)'
;HASPGQPRSPSRKLPVASFDTGLLFERDSGSHAKRKLTLEPRILYLEVPYRNQEQLPVFDTALPDLNPVELFRTNRYVGADRVSDANQVSAGITSRLLDARDGRQFLAATIGQTYYFVTPRVTLPGEIPATDKRSDFVAQLALTAFRHWSADAAVQWNPQTKSSERAQVNLQYKSANNAVVNLAYRYERSIPLLDTVESGFEQVEASGAWPIRRSWNLFAREVYSLRDHEPLERFAGFEYRACCWRVRLGARRYVSSHVPGAGQDTGVWLQLELAGLASVGSASDASLTEVIRGYAPAEATAFKNQAPLSGVW
;
A
#
# COMPACT_ATOMS: atom_id res chain seq x y z
N HIS A 1 -2.80 -12.95 -28.15
CA HIS A 1 -2.23 -13.43 -29.42
C HIS A 1 -0.79 -13.82 -29.19
N ALA A 2 -0.38 -15.06 -29.52
CA ALA A 2 1.01 -15.49 -29.39
C ALA A 2 1.82 -14.89 -30.56
N SER A 3 2.94 -14.25 -30.25
CA SER A 3 3.85 -13.69 -31.25
C SER A 3 4.50 -14.80 -32.08
N PRO A 4 4.93 -14.54 -33.33
CA PRO A 4 5.64 -15.52 -34.15
C PRO A 4 6.85 -16.11 -33.41
N GLY A 5 6.95 -17.44 -33.36
CA GLY A 5 8.03 -18.18 -32.68
C GLY A 5 7.71 -18.68 -31.27
N GLN A 6 6.58 -18.29 -30.66
CA GLN A 6 6.18 -18.84 -29.37
C GLN A 6 5.48 -20.20 -29.50
N PRO A 7 5.69 -21.14 -28.55
CA PRO A 7 4.99 -22.42 -28.54
C PRO A 7 3.47 -22.22 -28.51
N ARG A 8 2.73 -22.93 -29.38
CA ARG A 8 1.25 -22.86 -29.40
C ARG A 8 0.59 -23.52 -28.19
N SER A 9 1.32 -24.39 -27.49
CA SER A 9 0.87 -25.11 -26.29
C SER A 9 2.03 -25.27 -25.31
N PRO A 10 2.51 -24.19 -24.68
CA PRO A 10 3.63 -24.25 -23.76
C PRO A 10 3.26 -25.07 -22.53
N SER A 11 4.23 -25.81 -21.99
CA SER A 11 4.07 -26.50 -20.70
C SER A 11 5.30 -26.28 -19.83
N ARG A 12 5.11 -26.12 -18.53
CA ARG A 12 6.16 -25.91 -17.54
C ARG A 12 5.88 -26.80 -16.32
N LYS A 13 6.87 -27.58 -15.90
CA LYS A 13 6.83 -28.38 -14.67
C LYS A 13 7.98 -27.96 -13.76
N LEU A 14 7.63 -27.45 -12.59
CA LEU A 14 8.57 -26.94 -11.59
C LEU A 14 8.17 -27.51 -10.23
N PRO A 15 8.90 -28.49 -9.68
CA PRO A 15 8.72 -28.85 -8.28
C PRO A 15 9.19 -27.68 -7.41
N VAL A 16 8.44 -27.38 -6.36
CA VAL A 16 8.77 -26.35 -5.37
C VAL A 16 8.88 -27.05 -4.02
N ALA A 17 10.03 -26.93 -3.37
CA ALA A 17 10.22 -27.37 -2.00
C ALA A 17 10.49 -26.16 -1.11
N SER A 18 9.75 -26.06 -0.01
CA SER A 18 9.94 -25.00 0.97
C SER A 18 9.89 -25.55 2.39
N PHE A 19 10.64 -24.91 3.28
CA PHE A 19 10.62 -25.17 4.71
C PHE A 19 10.55 -23.84 5.44
N ASP A 20 9.41 -23.57 6.07
CA ASP A 20 9.12 -22.32 6.78
C ASP A 20 8.95 -22.61 8.26
N THR A 21 9.71 -21.92 9.09
CA THR A 21 9.69 -22.09 10.54
C THR A 21 9.90 -20.77 11.25
N GLY A 22 9.38 -20.67 12.48
CA GLY A 22 9.56 -19.50 13.31
C GLY A 22 9.42 -19.82 14.78
N LEU A 23 9.85 -18.89 15.63
CA LEU A 23 9.67 -18.94 17.07
C LEU A 23 8.88 -17.72 17.51
N LEU A 24 8.24 -17.82 18.68
CA LEU A 24 7.57 -16.71 19.35
C LEU A 24 8.08 -16.64 20.78
N PHE A 25 8.79 -15.56 21.10
CA PHE A 25 9.18 -15.23 22.46
C PHE A 25 8.29 -14.09 22.95
N GLU A 26 7.79 -14.19 24.18
CA GLU A 26 6.94 -13.16 24.78
C GLU A 26 7.48 -12.76 26.16
N ARG A 27 7.38 -11.48 26.48
CA ARG A 27 7.57 -10.98 27.84
C ARG A 27 6.62 -9.84 28.15
N ASP A 28 6.25 -9.71 29.42
CA ASP A 28 5.53 -8.53 29.88
C ASP A 28 6.47 -7.30 29.90
N SER A 29 5.88 -6.13 29.68
CA SER A 29 6.59 -4.85 29.54
C SER A 29 5.75 -3.67 30.04
N GLY A 30 6.41 -2.56 30.35
CA GLY A 30 5.79 -1.33 30.84
C GLY A 30 5.31 -1.38 32.29
N SER A 31 4.77 -0.25 32.76
CA SER A 31 4.25 -0.15 34.14
C SER A 31 3.02 -1.05 34.33
N HIS A 32 3.00 -1.81 35.43
CA HIS A 32 1.95 -2.79 35.77
C HIS A 32 1.70 -3.88 34.72
N ALA A 33 2.71 -4.26 33.91
CA ALA A 33 2.60 -5.33 32.91
C ALA A 33 1.44 -5.14 31.90
N LYS A 34 1.06 -3.89 31.60
CA LYS A 34 -0.03 -3.57 30.66
C LYS A 34 0.34 -3.74 29.18
N ARG A 35 1.61 -4.07 28.89
CA ARG A 35 2.10 -4.32 27.54
C ARG A 35 2.73 -5.70 27.46
N LYS A 36 2.60 -6.35 26.29
CA LYS A 36 3.36 -7.54 25.93
C LYS A 36 4.33 -7.19 24.81
N LEU A 37 5.59 -7.55 24.96
CA LEU A 37 6.60 -7.46 23.92
C LEU A 37 6.82 -8.85 23.35
N THR A 38 6.64 -9.01 22.04
CA THR A 38 6.97 -10.23 21.31
C THR A 38 8.27 -10.05 20.52
N LEU A 39 8.98 -11.16 20.33
CA LEU A 39 10.10 -11.30 19.40
C LEU A 39 9.89 -12.57 18.58
N GLU A 40 9.76 -12.39 17.27
CA GLU A 40 9.30 -13.42 16.33
C GLU A 40 10.32 -13.58 15.20
N PRO A 41 11.39 -14.37 15.42
CA PRO A 41 12.28 -14.77 14.33
C PRO A 41 11.58 -15.79 13.42
N ARG A 42 11.75 -15.63 12.11
CA ARG A 42 11.24 -16.54 11.08
C ARG A 42 12.31 -16.80 10.02
N ILE A 43 12.38 -18.05 9.57
CA ILE A 43 13.30 -18.51 8.54
C ILE A 43 12.51 -19.32 7.51
N LEU A 44 12.74 -19.04 6.23
CA LEU A 44 12.22 -19.80 5.10
C LEU A 44 13.40 -20.28 4.24
N TYR A 45 13.52 -21.59 4.05
CA TYR A 45 14.33 -22.16 2.98
C TYR A 45 13.44 -22.45 1.77
N LEU A 46 13.94 -22.14 0.56
CA LEU A 46 13.23 -22.34 -0.70
C LEU A 46 14.17 -22.93 -1.76
N GLU A 47 13.73 -24.02 -2.36
CA GLU A 47 14.38 -24.69 -3.50
C GLU A 47 13.40 -24.81 -4.67
N VAL A 48 13.77 -24.23 -5.81
CA VAL A 48 13.06 -24.32 -7.09
C VAL A 48 14.11 -24.50 -8.20
N PRO A 49 14.08 -25.61 -8.95
CA PRO A 49 15.08 -25.84 -9.97
C PRO A 49 14.89 -24.89 -11.15
N TYR A 50 15.99 -24.53 -11.79
CA TYR A 50 15.95 -23.70 -12.98
C TYR A 50 15.30 -24.39 -14.18
N ARG A 51 14.45 -23.61 -14.86
CA ARG A 51 13.92 -23.89 -16.20
C ARG A 51 13.96 -22.61 -17.00
N ASN A 52 14.46 -22.67 -18.23
CA ASN A 52 14.39 -21.55 -19.16
C ASN A 52 12.91 -21.26 -19.47
N GLN A 53 12.49 -20.02 -19.28
CA GLN A 53 11.13 -19.51 -19.47
C GLN A 53 11.06 -18.34 -20.46
N GLU A 54 12.15 -18.03 -21.18
CA GLU A 54 12.26 -16.89 -22.09
C GLU A 54 11.22 -16.93 -23.22
N GLN A 55 10.86 -18.13 -23.68
CA GLN A 55 9.87 -18.33 -24.74
C GLN A 55 8.41 -18.27 -24.25
N LEU A 56 8.19 -18.21 -22.93
CA LEU A 56 6.84 -18.08 -22.39
C LEU A 56 6.41 -16.60 -22.45
N PRO A 57 5.17 -16.30 -22.88
CA PRO A 57 4.65 -14.94 -22.80
C PRO A 57 4.60 -14.43 -21.35
N VAL A 58 4.55 -13.11 -21.18
CA VAL A 58 4.25 -12.44 -19.91
C VAL A 58 2.95 -11.65 -20.13
N PHE A 59 1.95 -11.88 -19.30
CA PHE A 59 0.65 -11.22 -19.35
C PHE A 59 0.42 -10.38 -18.10
N ASP A 60 0.47 -11.02 -16.92
CA ASP A 60 0.05 -10.44 -15.64
C ASP A 60 1.09 -10.60 -14.54
N THR A 61 2.35 -10.84 -14.93
CA THR A 61 3.45 -11.08 -14.01
C THR A 61 4.30 -9.82 -13.82
N ALA A 62 4.52 -9.45 -12.57
CA ALA A 62 5.28 -8.26 -12.18
C ALA A 62 6.08 -8.50 -10.89
N LEU A 63 6.97 -7.57 -10.55
CA LEU A 63 7.58 -7.53 -9.23
C LEU A 63 6.58 -6.95 -8.21
N PRO A 64 6.55 -7.47 -6.97
CA PRO A 64 5.67 -6.95 -5.93
C PRO A 64 6.12 -5.58 -5.43
N ASP A 65 5.19 -4.85 -4.84
CA ASP A 65 5.45 -3.62 -4.08
C ASP A 65 6.23 -3.91 -2.78
N LEU A 66 6.72 -2.85 -2.14
CA LEU A 66 7.43 -2.95 -0.86
C LEU A 66 6.52 -3.46 0.27
N ASN A 67 6.73 -4.71 0.68
CA ASN A 67 6.06 -5.31 1.83
C ASN A 67 6.98 -6.37 2.48
N PRO A 68 7.20 -6.35 3.81
CA PRO A 68 8.05 -7.35 4.47
C PRO A 68 7.56 -8.80 4.33
N VAL A 69 6.27 -9.02 4.07
CA VAL A 69 5.73 -10.36 3.82
C VAL A 69 6.32 -10.97 2.54
N GLU A 70 6.72 -10.14 1.57
CA GLU A 70 7.33 -10.58 0.31
C GLU A 70 8.64 -11.34 0.53
N LEU A 71 9.34 -11.05 1.63
CA LEU A 71 10.58 -11.73 2.00
C LEU A 71 10.39 -13.26 2.16
N PHE A 72 9.21 -13.69 2.57
CA PHE A 72 8.89 -15.09 2.85
C PHE A 72 8.00 -15.72 1.77
N ARG A 73 7.97 -15.17 0.56
CA ARG A 73 7.24 -15.77 -0.56
C ARG A 73 8.05 -16.85 -1.25
N THR A 74 7.34 -17.85 -1.77
CA THR A 74 7.93 -18.96 -2.54
C THR A 74 8.14 -18.61 -4.02
N ASN A 75 7.81 -17.39 -4.44
CA ASN A 75 8.11 -16.85 -5.76
C ASN A 75 8.36 -15.33 -5.64
N ARG A 76 9.37 -14.83 -6.34
CA ARG A 76 9.70 -13.40 -6.32
C ARG A 76 8.74 -12.54 -7.15
N TYR A 77 8.04 -13.16 -8.10
CA TYR A 77 7.07 -12.49 -8.96
C TYR A 77 5.64 -12.64 -8.41
N VAL A 78 4.82 -11.64 -8.66
CA VAL A 78 3.36 -11.76 -8.63
C VAL A 78 2.91 -12.29 -10.00
N GLY A 79 1.89 -13.14 -10.05
CA GLY A 79 1.44 -13.79 -11.29
C GLY A 79 2.11 -15.15 -11.54
N ALA A 80 1.63 -15.85 -12.58
CA ALA A 80 2.02 -17.24 -12.87
C ALA A 80 2.97 -17.37 -14.08
N ASP A 81 3.16 -16.33 -14.89
CA ASP A 81 3.90 -16.42 -16.15
C ASP A 81 5.41 -16.59 -15.94
N ARG A 82 5.93 -16.09 -14.82
CA ARG A 82 7.29 -16.37 -14.37
C ARG A 82 7.30 -16.95 -12.96
N VAL A 83 8.02 -18.05 -12.83
CA VAL A 83 8.36 -18.65 -11.54
C VAL A 83 9.87 -18.64 -11.41
N SER A 84 10.39 -17.93 -10.41
CA SER A 84 11.83 -17.83 -10.18
C SER A 84 12.42 -19.18 -9.82
N ASP A 85 13.62 -19.48 -10.32
CA ASP A 85 14.46 -20.48 -9.66
C ASP A 85 14.98 -19.92 -8.34
N ALA A 86 15.20 -20.82 -7.38
CA ALA A 86 15.56 -20.47 -6.02
C ALA A 86 16.41 -21.57 -5.41
N ASN A 87 17.47 -21.16 -4.73
CA ASN A 87 18.16 -21.95 -3.72
C ASN A 87 18.64 -20.94 -2.68
N GLN A 88 17.78 -20.68 -1.70
CA GLN A 88 17.92 -19.50 -0.85
C GLN A 88 17.34 -19.71 0.55
N VAL A 89 17.85 -18.91 1.49
CA VAL A 89 17.29 -18.78 2.84
C VAL A 89 16.91 -17.33 3.09
N SER A 90 15.64 -17.13 3.41
CA SER A 90 15.10 -15.85 3.86
C SER A 90 14.99 -15.86 5.37
N ALA A 91 15.53 -14.86 6.03
CA ALA A 91 15.49 -14.71 7.48
C ALA A 91 15.01 -13.32 7.84
N GLY A 92 14.13 -13.24 8.83
CA GLY A 92 13.65 -11.98 9.35
C GLY A 92 13.22 -12.09 10.80
N ILE A 93 13.09 -10.94 11.44
CA ILE A 93 12.66 -10.83 12.82
C ILE A 93 11.61 -9.74 12.91
N THR A 94 10.52 -10.04 13.61
CA THR A 94 9.50 -9.05 13.95
C THR A 94 9.44 -8.87 15.45
N SER A 95 9.41 -7.64 15.92
CA SER A 95 9.12 -7.33 17.31
C SER A 95 7.82 -6.56 17.41
N ARG A 96 6.91 -6.97 18.30
CA ARG A 96 5.62 -6.29 18.48
C ARG A 96 5.42 -5.85 19.92
N LEU A 97 4.84 -4.67 20.08
CA LEU A 97 4.31 -4.19 21.35
C LEU A 97 2.78 -4.25 21.31
N LEU A 98 2.20 -5.09 22.16
CA LEU A 98 0.77 -5.39 22.21
C LEU A 98 0.14 -4.90 23.54
N ASP A 99 -1.17 -4.63 23.55
CA ASP A 99 -1.90 -4.52 24.81
C ASP A 99 -1.97 -5.89 25.49
N ALA A 100 -1.68 -5.95 26.78
CA ALA A 100 -1.76 -7.21 27.50
C ALA A 100 -3.20 -7.72 27.69
N ARG A 101 -4.21 -6.84 27.58
CA ARG A 101 -5.62 -7.20 27.86
C ARG A 101 -6.37 -7.66 26.61
N ASP A 102 -6.21 -6.96 25.49
CA ASP A 102 -6.97 -7.19 24.26
C ASP A 102 -6.09 -7.63 23.07
N GLY A 103 -4.78 -7.74 23.25
CA GLY A 103 -3.84 -8.17 22.21
C GLY A 103 -3.62 -7.14 21.10
N ARG A 104 -4.22 -5.94 21.20
CA ARG A 104 -4.13 -4.93 20.14
C ARG A 104 -2.69 -4.47 19.95
N GLN A 105 -2.21 -4.52 18.70
CA GLN A 105 -0.88 -4.07 18.34
C GLN A 105 -0.77 -2.54 18.42
N PHE A 106 0.21 -2.04 19.16
CA PHE A 106 0.60 -0.63 19.17
C PHE A 106 1.71 -0.38 18.17
N LEU A 107 2.77 -1.18 18.25
CA LEU A 107 3.99 -1.02 17.46
C LEU A 107 4.41 -2.38 16.91
N ALA A 108 4.85 -2.42 15.66
CA ALA A 108 5.59 -3.55 15.10
C ALA A 108 6.82 -3.03 14.35
N ALA A 109 7.95 -3.70 14.56
CA ALA A 109 9.19 -3.44 13.83
C ALA A 109 9.65 -4.75 13.19
N THR A 110 9.83 -4.75 11.88
CA THR A 110 10.25 -5.92 11.10
C THR A 110 11.52 -5.59 10.36
N ILE A 111 12.46 -6.53 10.31
CA ILE A 111 13.62 -6.46 9.41
C ILE A 111 13.95 -7.86 8.90
N GLY A 112 14.36 -7.98 7.65
CA GLY A 112 14.86 -9.25 7.13
C GLY A 112 15.58 -9.12 5.80
N GLN A 113 16.17 -10.24 5.39
CA GLN A 113 16.99 -10.36 4.18
C GLN A 113 16.97 -11.82 3.69
N THR A 114 17.19 -11.99 2.39
CA THR A 114 17.40 -13.29 1.75
C THR A 114 18.87 -13.46 1.38
N TYR A 115 19.41 -14.64 1.70
CA TYR A 115 20.70 -15.11 1.21
C TYR A 115 20.50 -16.16 0.12
N TYR A 116 21.09 -15.94 -1.05
CA TYR A 116 21.06 -16.83 -2.20
C TYR A 116 22.30 -17.74 -2.18
N PHE A 117 22.09 -19.05 -2.08
CA PHE A 117 23.16 -20.03 -2.31
C PHE A 117 23.51 -20.10 -3.81
N VAL A 118 22.47 -19.99 -4.65
CA VAL A 118 22.58 -19.82 -6.10
C VAL A 118 21.74 -18.61 -6.48
N THR A 119 22.33 -17.69 -7.25
CA THR A 119 21.62 -16.49 -7.69
C THR A 119 20.52 -16.86 -8.69
N PRO A 120 19.30 -16.34 -8.52
CA PRO A 120 18.20 -16.60 -9.45
C PRO A 120 18.55 -16.17 -10.87
N ARG A 121 18.19 -17.01 -11.85
CA ARG A 121 18.46 -16.79 -13.28
C ARG A 121 17.23 -16.39 -14.07
N VAL A 122 16.05 -16.83 -13.65
CA VAL A 122 14.80 -16.44 -14.29
C VAL A 122 14.58 -14.94 -14.04
N THR A 123 14.39 -14.20 -15.13
CA THR A 123 14.11 -12.77 -15.14
C THR A 123 12.81 -12.47 -15.91
N LEU A 124 12.20 -11.31 -15.63
CA LEU A 124 11.24 -10.71 -16.55
C LEU A 124 12.00 -10.11 -17.77
N PRO A 125 11.36 -9.99 -18.94
CA PRO A 125 11.96 -9.31 -20.08
C PRO A 125 12.46 -7.91 -19.70
N GLY A 126 13.74 -7.62 -19.97
CA GLY A 126 14.37 -6.32 -19.66
C GLY A 126 14.95 -6.20 -18.25
N GLU A 127 14.62 -7.11 -17.33
CA GLU A 127 15.12 -7.08 -15.94
C GLU A 127 16.60 -7.49 -15.87
N ILE A 128 17.39 -6.73 -15.10
CA ILE A 128 18.80 -7.04 -14.88
C ILE A 128 18.92 -8.26 -13.95
N PRO A 129 19.64 -9.32 -14.35
CA PRO A 129 19.84 -10.50 -13.51
C PRO A 129 20.53 -10.17 -12.18
N ALA A 130 20.08 -10.81 -11.11
CA ALA A 130 20.74 -10.73 -9.81
C ALA A 130 22.11 -11.42 -9.87
N THR A 131 23.17 -10.70 -9.48
CA THR A 131 24.55 -11.22 -9.47
C THR A 131 25.09 -11.46 -8.05
N ASP A 132 24.41 -10.93 -7.03
CA ASP A 132 24.84 -11.01 -5.65
C ASP A 132 24.16 -12.14 -4.87
N LYS A 133 24.86 -12.68 -3.87
CA LYS A 133 24.37 -13.69 -2.94
C LYS A 133 23.46 -13.14 -1.84
N ARG A 134 23.24 -11.83 -1.76
CA ARG A 134 22.35 -11.21 -0.77
C ARG A 134 21.32 -10.31 -1.45
N SER A 135 20.06 -10.43 -1.01
CA SER A 135 19.02 -9.49 -1.39
C SER A 135 19.19 -8.15 -0.68
N ASP A 136 18.38 -7.19 -1.10
CA ASP A 136 18.11 -5.98 -0.32
C ASP A 136 17.60 -6.34 1.07
N PHE A 137 17.91 -5.49 2.05
CA PHE A 137 17.26 -5.51 3.34
C PHE A 137 15.88 -4.88 3.22
N VAL A 138 14.87 -5.53 3.79
CA VAL A 138 13.54 -4.94 3.95
C VAL A 138 13.32 -4.68 5.42
N ALA A 139 12.95 -3.44 5.77
CA ALA A 139 12.60 -3.06 7.12
C ALA A 139 11.28 -2.27 7.13
N GLN A 140 10.48 -2.47 8.18
CA GLN A 140 9.22 -1.76 8.40
C GLN A 140 9.03 -1.42 9.87
N LEU A 141 8.44 -0.25 10.14
CA LEU A 141 7.97 0.20 11.43
C LEU A 141 6.50 0.61 11.29
N ALA A 142 5.60 -0.05 12.02
CA ALA A 142 4.17 0.20 11.98
C ALA A 142 3.65 0.58 13.37
N LEU A 143 2.99 1.73 13.47
CA LEU A 143 2.28 2.25 14.64
C LEU A 143 0.77 2.24 14.33
N THR A 144 0.01 1.36 14.97
CA THR A 144 -1.39 1.10 14.57
C THR A 144 -2.44 1.59 15.58
N ALA A 145 -2.11 1.67 16.87
CA ALA A 145 -3.10 1.90 17.92
C ALA A 145 -2.71 3.00 18.92
N PHE A 146 -2.03 4.06 18.47
CA PHE A 146 -1.57 5.13 19.35
C PHE A 146 -2.52 6.33 19.38
N ARG A 147 -3.54 6.27 20.23
CA ARG A 147 -4.58 7.31 20.36
C ARG A 147 -5.27 7.55 19.01
N HIS A 148 -5.11 8.74 18.44
CA HIS A 148 -5.62 9.14 17.13
C HIS A 148 -4.57 9.04 16.02
N TRP A 149 -3.37 8.58 16.33
CA TRP A 149 -2.27 8.51 15.38
C TRP A 149 -2.01 7.07 14.94
N SER A 150 -1.77 6.91 13.64
CA SER A 150 -1.16 5.72 13.06
C SER A 150 -0.04 6.14 12.12
N ALA A 151 1.02 5.35 12.04
CA ALA A 151 2.13 5.58 11.14
C ALA A 151 2.64 4.26 10.57
N ASP A 152 3.20 4.31 9.37
CA ASP A 152 3.86 3.20 8.71
C ASP A 152 5.09 3.73 7.99
N ALA A 153 6.25 3.15 8.22
CA ALA A 153 7.48 3.49 7.52
C ALA A 153 8.15 2.21 7.06
N ALA A 154 8.47 2.09 5.78
CA ALA A 154 9.19 0.93 5.25
C ALA A 154 10.31 1.37 4.30
N VAL A 155 11.37 0.57 4.25
CA VAL A 155 12.51 0.78 3.37
C VAL A 155 13.01 -0.54 2.81
N GLN A 156 13.36 -0.51 1.52
CA GLN A 156 14.15 -1.54 0.85
C GLN A 156 15.52 -0.94 0.56
N TRP A 157 16.56 -1.47 1.20
CA TRP A 157 17.91 -0.94 1.11
C TRP A 157 18.85 -1.96 0.51
N ASN A 158 19.52 -1.57 -0.57
CA ASN A 158 20.47 -2.41 -1.27
C ASN A 158 21.87 -2.31 -0.63
N PRO A 159 22.36 -3.39 0.00
CA PRO A 159 23.66 -3.36 0.67
C PRO A 159 24.86 -3.24 -0.27
N GLN A 160 24.70 -3.58 -1.54
CA GLN A 160 25.77 -3.55 -2.54
C GLN A 160 26.03 -2.12 -3.03
N THR A 161 24.98 -1.41 -3.40
CA THR A 161 25.03 -0.03 -3.91
C THR A 161 24.98 1.00 -2.78
N LYS A 162 24.68 0.56 -1.55
CA LYS A 162 24.51 1.41 -0.35
C LYS A 162 23.42 2.47 -0.52
N SER A 163 22.40 2.18 -1.32
CA SER A 163 21.27 3.08 -1.56
C SER A 163 19.94 2.45 -1.21
N SER A 164 18.96 3.28 -0.92
CA SER A 164 17.56 2.84 -0.84
C SER A 164 17.04 2.60 -2.26
N GLU A 165 16.39 1.47 -2.48
CA GLU A 165 15.69 1.18 -3.73
C GLU A 165 14.24 1.65 -3.64
N ARG A 166 13.61 1.47 -2.47
CA ARG A 166 12.26 1.95 -2.16
C ARG A 166 12.18 2.47 -0.74
N ALA A 167 11.40 3.53 -0.52
CA ALA A 167 11.06 3.99 0.81
C ALA A 167 9.62 4.52 0.82
N GLN A 168 8.90 4.26 1.92
CA GLN A 168 7.59 4.82 2.15
C GLN A 168 7.46 5.28 3.60
N VAL A 169 6.77 6.38 3.80
CA VAL A 169 6.33 6.84 5.11
C VAL A 169 4.88 7.28 4.96
N ASN A 170 4.02 6.83 5.85
CA ASN A 170 2.62 7.22 5.95
C ASN A 170 2.35 7.62 7.39
N LEU A 171 1.75 8.78 7.61
CA LEU A 171 1.32 9.28 8.90
C LEU A 171 -0.15 9.67 8.78
N GLN A 172 -0.98 9.19 9.69
CA GLN A 172 -2.39 9.51 9.74
C GLN A 172 -2.77 9.97 11.15
N TYR A 173 -3.49 11.08 11.21
CA TYR A 173 -4.24 11.51 12.38
C TYR A 173 -5.74 11.33 12.10
N LYS A 174 -6.41 10.51 12.90
CA LYS A 174 -7.84 10.20 12.80
C LYS A 174 -8.51 10.36 14.16
N SER A 175 -9.21 11.50 14.33
CA SER A 175 -9.98 11.77 15.56
C SER A 175 -11.40 11.20 15.51
N ALA A 176 -11.99 11.14 14.31
CA ALA A 176 -13.28 10.54 14.02
C ALA A 176 -13.29 10.05 12.55
N ASN A 177 -14.31 9.29 12.16
CA ASN A 177 -14.44 8.79 10.78
C ASN A 177 -14.45 9.90 9.72
N ASN A 178 -14.99 11.07 10.05
CA ASN A 178 -15.05 12.23 9.17
C ASN A 178 -13.96 13.30 9.45
N ALA A 179 -13.01 13.03 10.34
CA ALA A 179 -11.96 13.96 10.77
C ALA A 179 -10.59 13.27 10.71
N VAL A 180 -9.99 13.33 9.52
CA VAL A 180 -8.77 12.60 9.14
C VAL A 180 -7.81 13.54 8.43
N VAL A 181 -6.52 13.46 8.77
CA VAL A 181 -5.41 14.09 8.04
C VAL A 181 -4.35 13.03 7.79
N ASN A 182 -3.84 12.97 6.58
CA ASN A 182 -2.79 12.07 6.15
C ASN A 182 -1.61 12.89 5.58
N LEU A 183 -0.41 12.40 5.86
CA LEU A 183 0.82 12.81 5.20
C LEU A 183 1.54 11.54 4.74
N ALA A 184 1.96 11.49 3.49
CA ALA A 184 2.74 10.37 2.98
C ALA A 184 3.94 10.85 2.16
N TYR A 185 5.00 10.06 2.20
CA TYR A 185 6.19 10.19 1.36
C TYR A 185 6.43 8.84 0.70
N ARG A 186 6.72 8.85 -0.60
CA ARG A 186 7.08 7.64 -1.33
C ARG A 186 8.25 7.93 -2.25
N TYR A 187 9.19 7.01 -2.26
CA TYR A 187 10.38 7.03 -3.07
C TYR A 187 10.57 5.66 -3.71
N GLU A 188 10.81 5.67 -5.01
CA GLU A 188 11.24 4.52 -5.77
C GLU A 188 12.37 4.96 -6.70
N ARG A 189 13.48 4.24 -6.65
CA ARG A 189 14.65 4.54 -7.46
C ARG A 189 14.37 4.23 -8.92
N SER A 190 14.93 5.03 -9.83
CA SER A 190 14.97 4.65 -11.25
C SER A 190 15.86 3.43 -11.46
N ILE A 191 15.34 2.42 -12.13
CA ILE A 191 16.02 1.15 -12.36
C ILE A 191 16.49 1.10 -13.82
N PRO A 192 17.79 0.93 -14.08
CA PRO A 192 18.25 0.64 -15.43
C PRO A 192 17.74 -0.74 -15.84
N LEU A 193 17.15 -0.84 -17.03
CA LEU A 193 16.81 -2.07 -17.71
C LEU A 193 17.82 -2.31 -18.85
N LEU A 194 17.79 -3.48 -19.49
CA LEU A 194 18.75 -3.81 -20.55
C LEU A 194 18.76 -2.80 -21.71
N ASP A 195 17.58 -2.29 -22.10
CA ASP A 195 17.42 -1.40 -23.27
C ASP A 195 16.81 -0.03 -22.93
N THR A 196 16.38 0.18 -21.68
CA THR A 196 15.64 1.38 -21.24
C THR A 196 15.95 1.70 -19.78
N VAL A 197 15.39 2.79 -19.25
CA VAL A 197 15.39 3.09 -17.81
C VAL A 197 13.95 3.17 -17.36
N GLU A 198 13.58 2.33 -16.40
CA GLU A 198 12.32 2.48 -15.68
C GLU A 198 12.46 3.69 -14.75
N SER A 199 11.64 4.73 -15.01
CA SER A 199 11.69 5.95 -14.22
C SER A 199 11.03 5.71 -12.87
N GLY A 200 11.81 5.87 -11.79
CA GLY A 200 11.27 5.90 -10.44
C GLY A 200 10.51 7.20 -10.14
N PHE A 201 10.13 7.40 -8.89
CA PHE A 201 9.44 8.61 -8.47
C PHE A 201 9.84 8.99 -7.06
N GLU A 202 9.73 10.28 -6.76
CA GLU A 202 9.87 10.78 -5.40
C GLU A 202 8.74 11.79 -5.18
N GLN A 203 7.84 11.49 -4.24
CA GLN A 203 6.63 12.28 -4.08
C GLN A 203 6.19 12.39 -2.62
N VAL A 204 5.53 13.50 -2.33
CA VAL A 204 4.83 13.74 -1.07
C VAL A 204 3.34 13.91 -1.34
N GLU A 205 2.54 13.40 -0.42
CA GLU A 205 1.09 13.52 -0.44
C GLU A 205 0.61 14.09 0.89
N ALA A 206 -0.24 15.11 0.84
CA ALA A 206 -1.03 15.56 1.98
C ALA A 206 -2.50 15.42 1.62
N SER A 207 -3.31 14.79 2.48
CA SER A 207 -4.76 14.71 2.28
C SER A 207 -5.51 14.87 3.59
N GLY A 208 -6.73 15.36 3.53
CA GLY A 208 -7.53 15.54 4.74
C GLY A 208 -9.00 15.82 4.48
N ALA A 209 -9.81 15.31 5.39
CA ALA A 209 -11.24 15.59 5.51
C ALA A 209 -11.48 16.12 6.93
N TRP A 210 -12.06 17.31 7.06
CA TRP A 210 -12.23 17.93 8.36
C TRP A 210 -13.57 18.66 8.52
N PRO A 211 -14.33 18.39 9.61
CA PRO A 211 -15.54 19.15 9.93
C PRO A 211 -15.15 20.48 10.56
N ILE A 212 -15.24 21.58 9.79
CA ILE A 212 -14.93 22.93 10.31
C ILE A 212 -16.09 23.43 11.18
N ARG A 213 -17.33 23.06 10.82
CA ARG A 213 -18.55 23.35 11.59
C ARG A 213 -19.50 22.15 11.52
N ARG A 214 -20.55 22.15 12.35
CA ARG A 214 -21.54 21.04 12.41
C ARG A 214 -22.11 20.63 11.04
N SER A 215 -22.27 21.58 10.12
CA SER A 215 -22.83 21.37 8.79
C SER A 215 -21.82 21.50 7.65
N TRP A 216 -20.54 21.81 7.94
CA TRP A 216 -19.53 22.09 6.92
C TRP A 216 -18.33 21.16 7.06
N ASN A 217 -18.07 20.37 6.02
CA ASN A 217 -16.85 19.58 5.89
C ASN A 217 -15.97 20.16 4.79
N LEU A 218 -14.67 20.23 5.03
CA LEU A 218 -13.66 20.60 4.04
C LEU A 218 -12.88 19.35 3.64
N PHE A 219 -12.56 19.25 2.37
CA PHE A 219 -11.74 18.19 1.80
C PHE A 219 -10.59 18.82 1.01
N ALA A 220 -9.39 18.30 1.20
CA ALA A 220 -8.22 18.71 0.44
C ALA A 220 -7.30 17.51 0.21
N ARG A 221 -6.64 17.49 -0.94
CA ARG A 221 -5.55 16.55 -1.25
C ARG A 221 -4.58 17.20 -2.21
N GLU A 222 -3.31 16.98 -1.98
CA GLU A 222 -2.22 17.40 -2.86
C GLU A 222 -1.19 16.29 -2.95
N VAL A 223 -0.80 15.94 -4.17
CA VAL A 223 0.30 15.02 -4.49
C VAL A 223 1.32 15.81 -5.30
N TYR A 224 2.56 15.85 -4.83
CA TYR A 224 3.63 16.66 -5.41
C TYR A 224 4.85 15.79 -5.71
N SER A 225 5.35 15.84 -6.95
CA SER A 225 6.61 15.20 -7.37
C SER A 225 7.77 16.07 -6.90
N LEU A 226 8.54 15.57 -5.94
CA LEU A 226 9.80 16.17 -5.51
C LEU A 226 10.89 16.00 -6.58
N ARG A 227 10.82 14.92 -7.36
CA ARG A 227 11.74 14.66 -8.48
C ARG A 227 11.56 15.69 -9.60
N ASP A 228 10.33 15.89 -10.05
CA ASP A 228 10.01 16.71 -11.22
C ASP A 228 9.62 18.15 -10.84
N HIS A 229 9.57 18.45 -9.54
CA HIS A 229 9.23 19.76 -8.98
C HIS A 229 7.85 20.28 -9.41
N GLU A 230 6.88 19.37 -9.59
CA GLU A 230 5.54 19.70 -10.06
C GLU A 230 4.40 19.05 -9.25
N PRO A 231 3.25 19.72 -9.11
CA PRO A 231 2.08 19.13 -8.48
C PRO A 231 1.42 18.13 -9.44
N LEU A 232 1.41 16.85 -9.06
CA LEU A 232 0.79 15.76 -9.82
C LEU A 232 -0.74 15.78 -9.71
N GLU A 233 -1.25 16.09 -8.52
CA GLU A 233 -2.67 16.20 -8.26
C GLU A 233 -2.95 17.26 -7.19
N ARG A 234 -3.98 18.08 -7.41
CA ARG A 234 -4.53 19.01 -6.43
C ARG A 234 -6.03 18.88 -6.43
N PHE A 235 -6.60 18.72 -5.24
CA PHE A 235 -8.02 18.53 -5.03
C PHE A 235 -8.46 19.38 -3.84
N ALA A 236 -9.57 20.10 -4.01
CA ALA A 236 -10.21 20.84 -2.94
C ALA A 236 -11.73 20.78 -3.11
N GLY A 237 -12.44 20.65 -2.00
CA GLY A 237 -13.89 20.66 -2.02
C GLY A 237 -14.49 20.86 -0.64
N PHE A 238 -15.79 21.14 -0.60
CA PHE A 238 -16.53 21.25 0.64
C PHE A 238 -17.89 20.55 0.52
N GLU A 239 -18.38 20.08 1.66
CA GLU A 239 -19.74 19.54 1.81
C GLU A 239 -20.51 20.43 2.77
N TYR A 240 -21.70 20.85 2.35
CA TYR A 240 -22.71 21.40 3.24
C TYR A 240 -23.80 20.36 3.50
N ARG A 241 -24.10 20.09 4.77
CA ARG A 241 -25.10 19.12 5.20
C ARG A 241 -26.26 19.80 5.94
N ALA A 242 -27.46 19.60 5.42
CA ALA A 242 -28.73 19.91 6.07
C ALA A 242 -29.43 18.63 6.54
N CYS A 243 -30.64 18.76 7.10
CA CYS A 243 -31.39 17.64 7.69
C CYS A 243 -31.74 16.52 6.70
N CYS A 244 -32.08 16.86 5.45
CA CYS A 244 -32.57 15.88 4.47
C CYS A 244 -31.78 15.92 3.15
N TRP A 245 -30.75 16.76 3.05
CA TRP A 245 -29.96 16.91 1.84
C TRP A 245 -28.52 17.31 2.16
N ARG A 246 -27.60 16.96 1.26
CA ARG A 246 -26.22 17.44 1.26
C ARG A 246 -25.81 17.89 -0.13
N VAL A 247 -25.02 18.96 -0.18
CA VAL A 247 -24.39 19.45 -1.41
C VAL A 247 -22.90 19.37 -1.26
N ARG A 248 -22.23 18.87 -2.30
CA ARG A 248 -20.77 18.88 -2.43
C ARG A 248 -20.36 19.67 -3.66
N LEU A 249 -19.40 20.56 -3.47
CA LEU A 249 -18.72 21.22 -4.56
C LEU A 249 -17.23 20.91 -4.43
N GLY A 250 -16.58 20.61 -5.55
CA GLY A 250 -15.13 20.48 -5.56
C GLY A 250 -14.51 20.73 -6.91
N ALA A 251 -13.20 20.92 -6.88
CA ALA A 251 -12.35 21.07 -8.04
C ALA A 251 -11.13 20.16 -7.89
N ARG A 252 -10.70 19.56 -9.00
CA ARG A 252 -9.54 18.68 -9.10
C ARG A 252 -8.73 19.09 -10.30
N ARG A 253 -7.44 19.24 -10.11
CA ARG A 253 -6.46 19.48 -11.15
C ARG A 253 -5.42 18.37 -11.10
N TYR A 254 -5.21 17.67 -12.21
CA TYR A 254 -4.32 16.50 -12.25
C TYR A 254 -3.52 16.47 -13.56
N VAL A 255 -2.34 15.86 -13.52
CA VAL A 255 -1.53 15.60 -14.71
C VAL A 255 -2.20 14.51 -15.54
N SER A 256 -2.51 14.79 -16.81
CA SER A 256 -3.27 13.90 -17.69
C SER A 256 -2.41 12.97 -18.55
N SER A 257 -1.09 13.19 -18.58
CA SER A 257 -0.14 12.36 -19.33
C SER A 257 1.19 12.23 -18.59
N HIS A 258 1.83 11.07 -18.71
CA HIS A 258 3.15 10.77 -18.10
C HIS A 258 4.33 11.35 -18.89
N VAL A 259 4.06 12.25 -19.85
CA VAL A 259 5.10 12.92 -20.63
C VAL A 259 5.57 14.16 -19.85
N PRO A 260 6.89 14.34 -19.64
CA PRO A 260 7.41 15.55 -18.99
C PRO A 260 6.92 16.81 -19.70
N GLY A 261 6.34 17.75 -18.94
CA GLY A 261 5.74 18.97 -19.48
C GLY A 261 4.33 18.80 -20.07
N ALA A 262 3.68 17.66 -19.84
CA ALA A 262 2.27 17.47 -20.18
C ALA A 262 1.36 18.52 -19.51
N GLY A 263 0.25 18.83 -20.19
CA GLY A 263 -0.79 19.68 -19.64
C GLY A 263 -1.44 19.10 -18.39
N GLN A 264 -2.05 19.97 -17.59
CA GLN A 264 -2.88 19.56 -16.45
C GLN A 264 -4.34 19.77 -16.81
N ASP A 265 -5.16 18.77 -16.55
CA ASP A 265 -6.61 18.87 -16.72
C ASP A 265 -7.24 19.39 -15.44
N THR A 266 -8.29 20.21 -15.57
CA THR A 266 -9.04 20.73 -14.43
C THR A 266 -10.51 20.37 -14.57
N GLY A 267 -11.04 19.65 -13.59
CA GLY A 267 -12.45 19.29 -13.46
C GLY A 267 -13.08 19.98 -12.26
N VAL A 268 -14.33 20.41 -12.40
CA VAL A 268 -15.17 20.94 -11.32
C VAL A 268 -16.45 20.13 -11.29
N TRP A 269 -16.93 19.75 -10.11
CA TRP A 269 -18.18 19.00 -9.97
C TRP A 269 -19.04 19.55 -8.85
N LEU A 270 -20.35 19.37 -9.02
CA LEU A 270 -21.40 19.66 -8.06
C LEU A 270 -22.25 18.40 -7.89
N GLN A 271 -22.40 17.95 -6.65
CA GLN A 271 -23.22 16.79 -6.31
C GLN A 271 -24.28 17.19 -5.28
N LEU A 272 -25.55 16.90 -5.58
CA LEU A 272 -26.66 17.01 -4.62
C LEU A 272 -27.15 15.61 -4.25
N GLU A 273 -27.28 15.34 -2.96
CA GLU A 273 -27.83 14.07 -2.50
C GLU A 273 -28.98 14.32 -1.53
N LEU A 274 -30.12 13.68 -1.80
CA LEU A 274 -31.32 13.76 -1.00
C LEU A 274 -31.44 12.46 -0.19
N ALA A 275 -31.57 12.59 1.13
CA ALA A 275 -31.67 11.45 2.03
C ALA A 275 -32.91 10.60 1.69
N GLY A 276 -32.70 9.30 1.45
CA GLY A 276 -33.78 8.32 1.28
C GLY A 276 -34.45 8.26 -0.10
N LEU A 277 -33.97 9.00 -1.10
CA LEU A 277 -34.60 9.06 -2.43
C LEU A 277 -33.64 8.71 -3.56
N ALA A 278 -32.59 9.52 -3.77
CA ALA A 278 -31.57 9.32 -4.81
C ALA A 278 -30.44 10.37 -4.69
N SER A 279 -29.30 10.10 -5.33
CA SER A 279 -28.25 11.09 -5.60
C SER A 279 -28.39 11.67 -7.02
N VAL A 280 -28.27 12.99 -7.18
CA VAL A 280 -28.38 13.70 -8.47
C VAL A 280 -27.15 14.58 -8.70
N GLY A 281 -26.49 14.44 -9.84
CA GLY A 281 -25.31 15.24 -10.23
C GLY A 281 -24.29 14.43 -11.02
N SER A 282 -23.21 15.07 -11.47
CA SER A 282 -22.04 14.35 -11.97
C SER A 282 -21.37 13.68 -10.77
N ALA A 283 -21.54 12.36 -10.66
CA ALA A 283 -20.72 11.58 -9.75
C ALA A 283 -19.25 11.83 -10.14
N SER A 284 -18.42 12.23 -9.18
CA SER A 284 -16.98 12.22 -9.42
C SER A 284 -16.54 10.77 -9.63
N ASP A 285 -15.67 10.52 -10.61
CA ASP A 285 -15.03 9.21 -10.80
C ASP A 285 -14.21 8.76 -9.57
N ALA A 286 -13.95 9.68 -8.63
CA ALA A 286 -13.27 9.39 -7.38
C ALA A 286 -14.22 9.56 -6.20
N SER A 287 -14.47 8.48 -5.46
CA SER A 287 -15.15 8.59 -4.17
C SER A 287 -14.22 9.31 -3.18
N LEU A 288 -14.75 10.23 -2.34
CA LEU A 288 -13.97 10.89 -1.29
C LEU A 288 -13.24 9.87 -0.37
N THR A 289 -13.79 8.66 -0.23
CA THR A 289 -13.18 7.57 0.54
C THR A 289 -11.94 6.97 -0.14
N GLU A 290 -11.86 7.05 -1.47
CA GLU A 290 -10.69 6.62 -2.25
C GLU A 290 -9.62 7.70 -2.28
N VAL A 291 -10.04 8.96 -2.41
CA VAL A 291 -9.15 10.13 -2.45
C VAL A 291 -8.52 10.41 -1.07
N ILE A 292 -9.25 10.22 0.02
CA ILE A 292 -8.80 10.51 1.38
C ILE A 292 -8.84 9.22 2.19
N ARG A 293 -7.69 8.53 2.27
CA ARG A 293 -7.54 7.29 3.03
C ARG A 293 -8.04 7.46 4.46
N GLY A 294 -8.86 6.52 4.92
CA GLY A 294 -9.38 6.47 6.30
C GLY A 294 -10.60 7.34 6.58
N TYR A 295 -10.99 8.21 5.62
CA TYR A 295 -12.24 8.95 5.66
C TYR A 295 -13.42 8.01 5.45
N ALA A 296 -14.44 8.15 6.28
CA ALA A 296 -15.77 7.64 6.01
C ALA A 296 -16.78 8.75 6.31
N PRO A 297 -17.76 8.98 5.41
CA PRO A 297 -18.79 9.96 5.67
C PRO A 297 -19.53 9.58 6.95
N ALA A 298 -19.81 10.56 7.80
CA ALA A 298 -20.73 10.33 8.91
C ALA A 298 -22.04 9.81 8.33
N GLU A 299 -22.49 8.62 8.77
CA GLU A 299 -23.77 8.04 8.37
C GLU A 299 -24.84 9.12 8.43
N ALA A 300 -25.65 9.23 7.37
CA ALA A 300 -26.93 9.91 7.52
C ALA A 300 -27.66 9.09 8.59
N THR A 301 -27.94 9.69 9.76
CA THR A 301 -28.70 9.04 10.82
C THR A 301 -29.88 8.34 10.17
N ALA A 302 -29.84 7.00 10.10
CA ALA A 302 -31.03 6.23 9.82
C ALA A 302 -32.02 6.69 10.88
N PHE A 303 -33.20 7.13 10.43
CA PHE A 303 -34.26 7.56 11.34
C PHE A 303 -34.37 6.49 12.43
N LYS A 304 -34.05 6.88 13.67
CA LYS A 304 -34.51 6.13 14.84
C LYS A 304 -36.03 6.22 14.73
N ASN A 305 -36.64 5.20 14.13
CA ASN A 305 -38.07 5.01 14.25
C ASN A 305 -38.37 5.07 15.75
N GLN A 306 -39.29 5.97 16.06
CA GLN A 306 -39.76 6.27 17.39
C GLN A 306 -40.15 4.97 18.11
N ALA A 307 -40.05 5.05 19.44
CA ALA A 307 -40.31 4.01 20.43
C ALA A 307 -41.43 3.00 20.05
N PRO A 308 -41.34 1.75 20.54
CA PRO A 308 -42.47 0.84 20.46
C PRO A 308 -43.67 1.53 21.11
N LEU A 309 -44.77 1.66 20.36
CA LEU A 309 -46.05 2.05 20.91
C LEU A 309 -46.45 0.98 21.94
N SER A 310 -46.19 1.28 23.21
CA SER A 310 -46.86 0.64 24.32
C SER A 310 -48.31 1.13 24.29
N GLY A 311 -49.22 0.27 23.86
CA GLY A 311 -50.65 0.54 23.84
C GLY A 311 -51.43 -0.75 23.90
N VAL A 312 -51.77 -1.15 25.13
CA VAL A 312 -52.82 -2.11 25.46
C VAL A 312 -54.15 -1.56 24.92
N TRP A 313 -54.86 -2.35 24.11
CA TRP A 313 -56.26 -2.81 24.23
C TRP A 313 -56.57 -3.73 23.06
#